data_AF-A0A7X6ZZP3-F1
#
_entry.id   AF-A0A7X6ZZP3-F1
#
_cell.length_a   1.000
_cell.length_b   1.000
_cell.length_c   1.000
_cell.angle_alpha   90.00
_cell.angle_beta   90.00
_cell.angle_gamma   90.00
#
_symmetry.space_group_name_H-M   'P 1'
#
loop_
_entity.id
_entity.type
_entity.pdbx_description
1 polymer ?
#
loop_
_entity_poly.entity_id
_entity_poly.type
_entity_poly.pdbx_seq_one_letter_code
_entity_poly.pdbx_strand_id
1 'polypeptide(L)'
;VESSLKRTEEVCSKLLEMGKKVFAIGGEHLVSLPLIKAYQAKYPDLVVIQMDAHADLREDYLGEKLSHASVMKHVVEIIGAKNLYQLGIRSGTKDEMEYAKEHTNMYLNELNSAIKEVKQKIGNKPVYITLDIDVLDPAFAPGTGTPEAGGFTSRELIEVILELGELNVVGFDIVEISPPYEKGDLTSILGAKILREALLRY
;
A
#
# COMPACT_ATOMS: atom_id res chain seq x y z
N VAL A 1 -15.45 5.94 12.15
CA VAL A 1 -14.69 5.38 11.01
C VAL A 1 -15.53 5.32 9.74
N GLU A 2 -16.64 4.58 9.70
CA GLU A 2 -17.45 4.36 8.48
C GLU A 2 -17.83 5.63 7.69
N SER A 3 -18.32 6.67 8.37
CA SER A 3 -18.69 7.94 7.71
C SER A 3 -17.49 8.62 7.02
N SER A 4 -16.27 8.45 7.53
CA SER A 4 -15.07 8.96 6.88
C SER A 4 -14.71 8.13 5.65
N LEU A 5 -14.73 6.79 5.77
CA LEU A 5 -14.45 5.90 4.64
C LEU A 5 -15.42 6.13 3.48
N LYS A 6 -16.72 6.25 3.78
CA LYS A 6 -17.74 6.56 2.77
C LYS A 6 -17.46 7.88 2.05
N ARG A 7 -17.07 8.94 2.79
CA ARG A 7 -16.72 10.23 2.19
C ARG A 7 -15.48 10.13 1.30
N THR A 8 -14.47 9.39 1.73
CA THR A 8 -13.26 9.13 0.92
C THR A 8 -13.62 8.40 -0.38
N GLU A 9 -14.46 7.37 -0.32
CA GLU A 9 -14.93 6.61 -1.50
C GLU A 9 -15.72 7.50 -2.47
N GLU A 10 -16.62 8.34 -1.95
CA GLU A 10 -17.44 9.27 -2.76
C GLU A 10 -16.57 10.32 -3.47
N VAL A 11 -15.58 10.89 -2.79
CA VAL A 11 -14.66 11.87 -3.38
C VAL A 11 -13.79 11.22 -4.45
N CYS A 12 -13.23 10.04 -4.15
CA CYS A 12 -12.42 9.30 -5.12
C CYS A 12 -13.21 8.95 -6.37
N SER A 13 -14.42 8.39 -6.21
CA SER A 13 -15.32 8.05 -7.31
C SER A 13 -15.61 9.25 -8.23
N LYS A 14 -15.91 10.42 -7.67
CA LYS A 14 -16.14 11.65 -8.46
C LYS A 14 -14.91 12.07 -9.26
N LEU A 15 -13.71 11.98 -8.68
CA LEU A 15 -12.47 12.28 -9.40
C LEU A 15 -12.22 11.27 -10.53
N LEU A 16 -12.52 9.99 -10.30
CA LEU A 16 -12.40 8.94 -11.30
C LEU A 16 -13.39 9.11 -12.47
N GLU A 17 -14.63 9.55 -12.20
CA GLU A 17 -15.64 9.90 -13.21
C GLU A 17 -15.18 11.07 -14.09
N MET A 18 -14.44 12.02 -13.51
CA MET A 18 -13.81 13.13 -14.24
C MET A 18 -12.56 12.71 -15.04
N GLY A 19 -12.26 11.41 -15.10
CA GLY A 19 -11.10 10.86 -15.80
C GLY A 19 -9.75 11.21 -15.15
N LYS A 20 -9.73 11.55 -13.85
CA LYS A 20 -8.50 11.82 -13.11
C LYS A 20 -7.91 10.54 -12.54
N LYS A 21 -6.58 10.49 -12.41
CA LYS A 21 -5.89 9.55 -11.52
C LYS A 21 -5.74 10.23 -10.16
N VAL A 22 -5.92 9.46 -9.09
CA VAL A 22 -5.82 9.93 -7.70
C VAL A 22 -4.51 9.45 -7.11
N PHE A 23 -3.75 10.39 -6.56
CA PHE A 23 -2.57 10.15 -5.73
C PHE A 23 -2.91 10.69 -4.35
N ALA A 24 -3.17 9.80 -3.40
CA ALA A 24 -3.59 10.19 -2.07
C ALA A 24 -2.40 10.26 -1.10
N ILE A 25 -2.50 11.18 -0.15
CA ILE A 25 -1.62 11.27 1.01
C ILE A 25 -2.49 10.93 2.20
N GLY A 26 -2.18 9.82 2.86
CA GLY A 26 -3.00 9.25 3.92
C GLY A 26 -2.68 9.79 5.31
N GLY A 27 -3.35 9.16 6.27
CA GLY A 27 -2.94 9.08 7.67
C GLY A 27 -2.63 7.61 7.94
N GLU A 28 -3.51 6.92 8.66
CA GLU A 28 -3.41 5.46 8.80
C GLU A 28 -3.83 4.67 7.54
N HIS A 29 -3.39 3.42 7.45
CA HIS A 29 -3.52 2.57 6.24
C HIS A 29 -4.97 2.22 5.84
N LEU A 30 -5.92 2.23 6.78
CA LEU A 30 -7.33 1.95 6.48
C LEU A 30 -7.92 2.88 5.40
N VAL A 31 -7.36 4.07 5.21
CA VAL A 31 -7.78 5.02 4.17
C VAL A 31 -7.66 4.45 2.76
N SER A 32 -6.80 3.46 2.55
CA SER A 32 -6.63 2.79 1.25
C SER A 32 -7.85 1.95 0.86
N LEU A 33 -8.59 1.39 1.82
CA LEU A 33 -9.79 0.57 1.55
C LEU A 33 -10.85 1.28 0.69
N PRO A 34 -11.36 2.46 1.06
CA PRO A 34 -12.34 3.17 0.23
C PRO A 34 -11.77 3.67 -1.11
N LEU A 35 -10.47 3.97 -1.18
CA LEU A 35 -9.81 4.35 -2.43
C LEU A 35 -9.77 3.17 -3.40
N ILE A 36 -9.25 2.03 -2.94
CA ILE A 36 -9.16 0.78 -3.71
C ILE A 36 -10.55 0.32 -4.15
N LYS A 37 -11.57 0.44 -3.28
CA LYS A 37 -12.95 0.11 -3.61
C LYS A 37 -13.50 0.95 -4.77
N ALA A 38 -13.24 2.26 -4.77
CA ALA A 38 -13.62 3.14 -5.89
C ALA A 38 -12.89 2.75 -7.19
N TYR A 39 -11.62 2.37 -7.10
CA TYR A 39 -10.84 1.89 -8.24
C TYR A 39 -11.33 0.54 -8.77
N GLN A 40 -11.64 -0.43 -7.89
CA GLN A 40 -12.17 -1.74 -8.28
C GLN A 40 -13.50 -1.61 -9.04
N ALA A 41 -14.36 -0.66 -8.64
CA ALA A 41 -15.61 -0.39 -9.34
C ALA A 41 -15.39 0.08 -10.80
N LYS A 42 -14.28 0.79 -11.06
CA LYS A 42 -13.90 1.26 -12.39
C LYS A 42 -13.07 0.23 -13.18
N TYR A 43 -12.28 -0.59 -12.49
CA TYR A 43 -11.36 -1.57 -13.05
C TYR A 43 -11.65 -2.95 -12.46
N PRO A 44 -12.52 -3.77 -13.08
CA PRO A 44 -12.94 -5.05 -12.51
C PRO A 44 -11.81 -6.08 -12.33
N ASP A 45 -10.70 -5.92 -13.06
CA ASP A 45 -9.49 -6.75 -13.01
C ASP A 45 -8.32 -6.08 -12.27
N LEU A 46 -8.61 -5.12 -11.38
CA LEU A 46 -7.61 -4.40 -10.58
C LEU A 46 -6.72 -5.38 -9.80
N VAL A 47 -5.43 -5.06 -9.83
CA VAL A 47 -4.42 -5.65 -8.96
C VAL A 47 -3.98 -4.60 -7.96
N VAL A 48 -3.77 -5.00 -6.71
CA VAL A 48 -3.19 -4.13 -5.67
C VAL A 48 -1.77 -4.59 -5.37
N ILE A 49 -0.82 -3.65 -5.38
CA ILE A 49 0.51 -3.82 -4.83
C ILE A 49 0.57 -3.05 -3.52
N GLN A 50 0.79 -3.76 -2.42
CA GLN A 50 1.10 -3.22 -1.11
C GLN A 50 2.61 -3.31 -0.88
N MET A 51 3.24 -2.19 -0.55
CA MET A 51 4.61 -2.16 -0.02
C MET A 51 4.53 -1.79 1.46
N ASP A 52 4.96 -2.69 2.34
CA ASP A 52 4.66 -2.60 3.78
C ASP A 52 5.63 -3.48 4.59
N ALA A 53 5.85 -3.16 5.86
CA ALA A 53 6.46 -4.10 6.79
C ALA A 53 5.49 -5.18 7.30
N HIS A 54 4.20 -4.85 7.38
CA HIS A 54 3.13 -5.62 8.00
C HIS A 54 2.21 -6.28 6.98
N ALA A 55 1.73 -7.47 7.32
CA ALA A 55 0.82 -8.20 6.45
C ALA A 55 -0.56 -7.52 6.32
N ASP A 56 -1.07 -6.86 7.36
CA ASP A 56 -2.39 -6.22 7.40
C ASP A 56 -3.58 -7.14 7.05
N LEU A 57 -3.44 -8.42 7.39
CA LEU A 57 -4.38 -9.48 7.06
C LEU A 57 -5.17 -9.97 8.29
N ARG A 58 -5.15 -9.23 9.40
CA ARG A 58 -5.88 -9.63 10.61
C ARG A 58 -7.38 -9.63 10.37
N GLU A 59 -8.09 -10.45 11.14
CA GLU A 59 -9.56 -10.39 11.19
C GLU A 59 -10.06 -9.10 11.85
N ASP A 60 -9.39 -8.73 12.95
CA ASP A 60 -9.63 -7.51 13.71
C ASP A 60 -8.35 -7.08 14.43
N TYR A 61 -8.35 -5.83 14.89
CA TYR A 61 -7.34 -5.31 15.80
C TYR A 61 -8.03 -4.75 17.04
N LEU A 62 -7.78 -5.37 18.19
CA LEU A 62 -8.40 -5.01 19.47
C LEU A 62 -9.94 -5.02 19.44
N GLY A 63 -10.53 -5.94 18.69
CA GLY A 63 -11.98 -6.06 18.52
C GLY A 63 -12.57 -5.22 17.40
N GLU A 64 -11.77 -4.35 16.74
CA GLU A 64 -12.22 -3.53 15.62
C GLU A 64 -11.82 -4.14 14.28
N LYS A 65 -12.84 -4.47 13.47
CA LYS A 65 -12.65 -5.09 12.15
C LYS A 65 -12.12 -4.13 11.11
N LEU A 66 -12.49 -2.84 11.19
CA LEU A 66 -12.02 -1.80 10.28
C LEU A 66 -10.87 -1.05 10.95
N SER A 67 -9.65 -1.51 10.70
CA SER A 67 -8.40 -0.99 11.24
C SER A 67 -7.31 -1.01 10.16
N HIS A 68 -6.25 -0.20 10.32
CA HIS A 68 -5.04 -0.34 9.50
C HIS A 68 -4.56 -1.80 9.46
N ALA A 69 -4.43 -2.48 10.60
CA ALA A 69 -3.88 -3.84 10.65
C ALA A 69 -4.77 -4.96 10.06
N SER A 70 -5.97 -4.63 9.56
CA SER A 70 -6.89 -5.56 8.89
C SER A 70 -7.25 -5.12 7.46
N VAL A 71 -6.74 -3.97 7.01
CA VAL A 71 -7.18 -3.30 5.77
C VAL A 71 -7.02 -4.21 4.54
N MET A 72 -5.92 -4.96 4.47
CA MET A 72 -5.64 -5.80 3.30
C MET A 72 -6.52 -7.04 3.26
N LYS A 73 -7.02 -7.51 4.40
CA LYS A 73 -8.01 -8.60 4.41
C LYS A 73 -9.30 -8.18 3.71
N HIS A 74 -9.80 -6.98 4.03
CA HIS A 74 -10.97 -6.39 3.36
C HIS A 74 -10.71 -6.09 1.87
N VAL A 75 -9.50 -5.64 1.53
CA VAL A 75 -9.13 -5.42 0.13
C VAL A 75 -9.18 -6.71 -0.67
N VAL A 76 -8.68 -7.83 -0.13
CA VAL A 76 -8.75 -9.15 -0.79
C VAL A 76 -10.20 -9.58 -1.06
N GLU A 77 -11.13 -9.30 -0.14
CA GLU A 77 -12.55 -9.60 -0.35
C GLU A 77 -13.16 -8.79 -1.52
N ILE A 78 -12.61 -7.62 -1.82
CA ILE A 78 -13.08 -6.71 -2.87
C ILE A 78 -12.46 -7.06 -4.23
N ILE A 79 -11.14 -7.27 -4.28
CA ILE A 79 -10.41 -7.48 -5.54
C ILE A 79 -10.29 -8.96 -5.91
N GLY A 80 -10.59 -9.87 -4.97
CA GLY A 80 -10.47 -11.30 -5.13
C GLY A 80 -9.09 -11.86 -4.78
N ALA A 81 -9.06 -13.15 -4.43
CA ALA A 81 -7.84 -13.88 -4.09
C ALA A 81 -6.80 -13.82 -5.22
N LYS A 82 -5.53 -13.71 -4.85
CA LYS A 82 -4.35 -13.62 -5.72
C LYS A 82 -4.27 -12.35 -6.58
N ASN A 83 -5.12 -11.35 -6.36
CA ASN A 83 -4.97 -10.01 -6.93
C ASN A 83 -4.28 -9.01 -5.97
N LEU A 84 -3.93 -9.43 -4.75
CA LEU A 84 -3.06 -8.67 -3.84
C LEU A 84 -1.63 -9.19 -3.91
N TYR A 85 -0.67 -8.28 -4.14
CA TYR A 85 0.77 -8.51 -4.11
C TYR A 85 1.36 -7.71 -2.95
N GLN A 86 2.01 -8.38 -2.01
CA GLN A 86 2.53 -7.74 -0.78
C GLN A 86 4.04 -7.87 -0.78
N LEU A 87 4.75 -6.73 -0.76
CA LEU A 87 6.20 -6.66 -0.89
C LEU A 87 6.80 -6.04 0.36
N GLY A 88 7.90 -6.60 0.83
CA GLY A 88 8.63 -6.12 2.01
C GLY A 88 8.12 -6.64 3.36
N ILE A 89 7.15 -7.56 3.35
CA ILE A 89 6.50 -8.08 4.55
C ILE A 89 7.52 -8.79 5.44
N ARG A 90 7.65 -8.33 6.68
CA ARG A 90 8.55 -8.92 7.69
C ARG A 90 7.91 -9.03 9.07
N SER A 91 6.67 -8.56 9.22
CA SER A 91 5.89 -8.63 10.45
C SER A 91 4.48 -9.14 10.17
N GLY A 92 4.01 -10.07 11.00
CA GLY A 92 2.67 -10.62 10.90
C GLY A 92 2.50 -11.88 11.75
N THR A 93 1.26 -12.14 12.14
CA THR A 93 0.91 -13.32 12.94
C THR A 93 0.90 -14.60 12.09
N LYS A 94 0.95 -15.76 12.75
CA LYS A 94 0.86 -17.05 12.06
C LYS A 94 -0.41 -17.17 11.21
N ASP A 95 -1.54 -16.71 11.73
CA ASP A 95 -2.84 -16.81 11.05
C ASP A 95 -2.87 -15.95 9.78
N GLU A 96 -2.27 -14.75 9.83
CA GLU A 96 -2.09 -13.90 8.64
C GLU A 96 -1.23 -14.58 7.58
N MET A 97 -0.13 -15.22 7.99
CA MET A 97 0.78 -15.93 7.08
C MET A 97 0.11 -17.15 6.45
N GLU A 98 -0.76 -17.84 7.18
CA GLU A 98 -1.55 -18.95 6.65
C GLU A 98 -2.61 -18.45 5.66
N TYR A 99 -3.32 -17.36 6.00
CA TYR A 99 -4.28 -16.73 5.09
C TYR A 99 -3.62 -16.25 3.78
N ALA A 100 -2.46 -15.60 3.88
CA ALA A 100 -1.70 -15.08 2.75
C ALA A 100 -1.33 -16.16 1.72
N LYS A 101 -0.93 -17.36 2.17
CA LYS A 101 -0.58 -18.48 1.28
C LYS A 101 -1.69 -18.83 0.30
N GLU A 102 -2.94 -18.74 0.73
CA GLU A 102 -4.11 -19.06 -0.08
C GLU A 102 -4.65 -17.85 -0.84
N HIS A 103 -4.52 -16.65 -0.29
CA HIS A 103 -5.28 -15.48 -0.77
C HIS A 103 -4.44 -14.37 -1.40
N THR A 104 -3.11 -14.36 -1.22
CA THR A 104 -2.25 -13.26 -1.70
C THR A 104 -1.01 -13.77 -2.43
N ASN A 105 -0.25 -12.87 -3.04
CA ASN A 105 1.12 -13.09 -3.50
C ASN A 105 2.06 -12.32 -2.55
N MET A 106 2.42 -12.95 -1.43
CA MET A 106 3.26 -12.33 -0.40
C MET A 106 4.74 -12.63 -0.64
N TYR A 107 5.55 -11.58 -0.58
CA TYR A 107 7.00 -11.58 -0.74
C TYR A 107 7.64 -11.15 0.60
N LEU A 108 8.16 -12.14 1.34
CA LEU A 108 8.69 -11.93 2.68
C LEU A 108 10.08 -11.30 2.63
N ASN A 109 10.22 -10.10 3.20
CA ASN A 109 11.46 -9.33 3.24
C ASN A 109 12.09 -9.15 1.84
N GLU A 110 11.24 -9.04 0.82
CA GLU A 110 11.66 -8.90 -0.57
C GLU A 110 10.96 -7.71 -1.21
N LEU A 111 11.76 -6.78 -1.75
CA LEU A 111 11.30 -5.62 -2.49
C LEU A 111 11.86 -5.67 -3.93
N ASN A 112 13.11 -5.24 -4.14
CA ASN A 112 13.74 -5.18 -5.46
C ASN A 112 13.84 -6.55 -6.15
N SER A 113 14.13 -7.62 -5.40
CA SER A 113 14.24 -8.98 -5.93
C SER A 113 12.93 -9.50 -6.55
N ALA A 114 11.80 -9.08 -5.99
CA ALA A 114 10.47 -9.52 -6.41
C ALA A 114 9.97 -8.80 -7.66
N ILE A 115 10.44 -7.58 -7.96
CA ILE A 115 9.83 -6.69 -8.97
C ILE A 115 9.74 -7.32 -10.36
N LYS A 116 10.79 -8.01 -10.81
CA LYS A 116 10.77 -8.65 -12.14
C LYS A 116 9.66 -9.70 -12.24
N GLU A 117 9.52 -10.54 -11.23
CA GLU A 117 8.50 -11.59 -11.18
C GLU A 117 7.11 -10.99 -11.04
N VAL A 118 6.95 -10.02 -10.14
CA VAL A 118 5.68 -9.29 -9.92
C VAL A 118 5.20 -8.67 -11.22
N LYS A 119 6.07 -7.94 -11.95
CA LYS A 119 5.70 -7.34 -13.24
C LYS A 119 5.25 -8.40 -14.25
N GLN A 120 5.97 -9.52 -14.33
CA GLN A 120 5.62 -10.61 -15.24
C GLN A 120 4.25 -11.23 -14.92
N LYS A 121 3.94 -11.45 -13.63
CA LYS A 121 2.67 -12.04 -13.20
C LYS A 121 1.48 -11.09 -13.39
N ILE A 122 1.68 -9.79 -13.18
CA ILE A 122 0.63 -8.77 -13.32
C ILE A 122 0.33 -8.51 -14.80
N GLY A 123 1.36 -8.41 -15.65
CA GLY A 123 1.21 -8.07 -17.05
C GLY A 123 0.62 -6.66 -17.24
N ASN A 124 -0.42 -6.54 -18.08
CA ASN A 124 -1.01 -5.25 -18.47
C ASN A 124 -2.24 -4.85 -17.62
N LYS A 125 -2.54 -5.60 -16.55
CA LYS A 125 -3.68 -5.31 -15.67
C LYS A 125 -3.55 -3.92 -15.03
N PRO A 126 -4.66 -3.24 -14.72
CA PRO A 126 -4.62 -1.99 -13.97
C PRO A 126 -4.11 -2.25 -12.55
N VAL A 127 -3.17 -1.42 -12.09
CA VAL A 127 -2.53 -1.56 -10.79
C VAL A 127 -2.83 -0.36 -9.90
N TYR A 128 -3.31 -0.64 -8.69
CA TYR A 128 -3.30 0.32 -7.60
C TYR A 128 -2.11 0.02 -6.68
N ILE A 129 -1.33 1.04 -6.34
CA ILE A 129 -0.20 0.90 -5.44
C ILE A 129 -0.55 1.58 -4.11
N THR A 130 -0.43 0.85 -3.01
CA THR A 130 -0.49 1.41 -1.66
C THR A 130 0.86 1.24 -1.00
N LEU A 131 1.44 2.34 -0.54
CA LEU A 131 2.77 2.38 0.07
C LEU A 131 2.64 2.79 1.53
N ASP A 132 2.91 1.85 2.42
CA ASP A 132 3.20 2.16 3.81
C ASP A 132 4.65 2.62 3.94
N ILE A 133 4.88 3.76 4.58
CA ILE A 133 6.23 4.29 4.76
C ILE A 133 7.09 3.38 5.64
N ASP A 134 6.48 2.56 6.50
CA ASP A 134 7.17 1.65 7.41
C ASP A 134 7.81 0.45 6.72
N VAL A 135 7.56 0.26 5.41
CA VAL A 135 8.32 -0.68 4.58
C VAL A 135 9.83 -0.37 4.65
N LEU A 136 10.18 0.90 4.83
CA LEU A 136 11.54 1.36 5.03
C LEU A 136 12.07 1.02 6.41
N ASP A 137 13.39 0.84 6.52
CA ASP A 137 14.01 0.70 7.82
C ASP A 137 13.83 2.00 8.65
N PRO A 138 13.57 1.90 9.97
CA PRO A 138 13.45 3.07 10.85
C PRO A 138 14.67 3.99 10.85
N ALA A 139 15.84 3.53 10.40
CA ALA A 139 17.01 4.38 10.15
C ALA A 139 16.78 5.45 9.07
N PHE A 140 15.83 5.24 8.15
CA PHE A 140 15.48 6.15 7.06
C PHE A 140 14.11 6.82 7.23
N ALA A 141 13.16 6.13 7.87
CA ALA A 141 11.79 6.60 8.08
C ALA A 141 11.30 6.36 9.53
N PRO A 142 11.90 7.00 10.54
CA PRO A 142 11.52 6.78 11.94
C PRO A 142 10.14 7.36 12.30
N GLY A 143 9.61 8.29 11.51
CA GLY A 143 8.34 8.98 11.75
C GLY A 143 7.13 8.17 11.30
N THR A 144 6.92 7.00 11.88
CA THR A 144 5.76 6.11 11.64
C THR A 144 5.23 5.55 12.97
N GLY A 145 4.00 5.05 12.99
CA GLY A 145 3.35 4.49 14.18
C GLY A 145 3.98 3.17 14.66
N THR A 146 4.35 2.29 13.73
CA THR A 146 4.84 0.92 14.00
C THR A 146 6.16 0.65 13.29
N PRO A 147 7.27 1.29 13.71
CA PRO A 147 8.56 1.08 13.06
C PRO A 147 9.04 -0.37 13.20
N GLU A 148 9.38 -1.01 12.08
CA GLU A 148 9.84 -2.42 12.05
C GLU A 148 11.26 -2.53 11.49
N ALA A 149 12.18 -3.08 12.29
CA ALA A 149 13.60 -3.11 11.96
C ALA A 149 13.93 -4.10 10.82
N GLY A 150 15.04 -3.87 10.12
CA GLY A 150 15.46 -4.73 9.01
C GLY A 150 14.71 -4.43 7.71
N GLY A 151 14.24 -3.20 7.56
CA GLY A 151 13.55 -2.73 6.35
C GLY A 151 14.50 -2.29 5.24
N PHE A 152 13.93 -1.67 4.22
CA PHE A 152 14.69 -1.25 3.04
C PHE A 152 15.25 0.17 3.18
N THR A 153 16.30 0.45 2.43
CA THR A 153 16.83 1.81 2.32
C THR A 153 15.92 2.68 1.46
N SER A 154 15.99 4.00 1.66
CA SER A 154 15.28 4.96 0.82
C SER A 154 15.63 4.85 -0.66
N ARG A 155 16.88 4.46 -0.96
CA ARG A 155 17.35 4.25 -2.34
C ARG A 155 16.66 3.06 -3.00
N GLU A 156 16.59 1.93 -2.31
CA GLU A 156 15.95 0.71 -2.83
C GLU A 156 14.48 0.96 -3.16
N LEU A 157 13.75 1.63 -2.27
CA LEU A 157 12.34 1.97 -2.49
C LEU A 157 12.16 2.92 -3.68
N ILE A 158 13.02 3.92 -3.84
CA ILE A 158 12.95 4.82 -5.01
C ILE A 158 13.20 4.05 -6.31
N GLU A 159 14.19 3.15 -6.34
CA GLU A 159 14.45 2.31 -7.51
C GLU A 159 13.23 1.45 -7.87
N VAL A 160 12.57 0.87 -6.87
CA VAL A 160 11.33 0.08 -7.04
C VAL A 160 10.19 0.93 -7.58
N ILE A 161 9.96 2.13 -7.04
CA ILE A 161 8.93 3.06 -7.54
C ILE A 161 9.12 3.35 -9.02
N LEU A 162 10.36 3.60 -9.44
CA LEU A 162 10.70 3.86 -10.85
C LEU A 162 10.48 2.64 -11.74
N GLU A 163 10.81 1.44 -11.26
CA GLU A 163 10.59 0.19 -11.99
C GLU A 163 9.10 -0.18 -12.12
N LEU A 164 8.30 0.03 -11.08
CA LEU A 164 6.85 -0.23 -11.11
C LEU A 164 6.12 0.67 -12.12
N GLY A 165 6.74 1.76 -12.55
CA GLY A 165 6.22 2.63 -13.61
C GLY A 165 6.14 2.01 -15.00
N GLU A 166 6.68 0.81 -15.18
CA GLU A 166 6.48 0.02 -16.39
C GLU A 166 5.10 -0.67 -16.42
N LEU A 167 4.41 -0.73 -15.28
CA LEU A 167 3.05 -1.26 -15.17
C LEU A 167 2.01 -0.19 -15.50
N ASN A 168 0.78 -0.64 -15.76
CA ASN A 168 -0.39 0.23 -15.90
C ASN A 168 -0.89 0.71 -14.53
N VAL A 169 -0.13 1.62 -13.90
CA VAL A 169 -0.50 2.19 -12.60
C VAL A 169 -1.65 3.20 -12.78
N VAL A 170 -2.79 2.91 -12.14
CA VAL A 170 -4.02 3.71 -12.26
C VAL A 170 -4.29 4.58 -11.03
N GLY A 171 -3.75 4.19 -9.87
CA GLY A 171 -3.90 4.89 -8.60
C GLY A 171 -2.76 4.62 -7.64
N PHE A 172 -2.57 5.54 -6.70
CA PHE A 172 -1.49 5.48 -5.73
C PHE A 172 -1.92 6.10 -4.39
N ASP A 173 -1.48 5.53 -3.28
CA ASP A 173 -1.44 6.23 -2.00
C ASP A 173 -0.15 5.97 -1.23
N ILE A 174 0.17 6.92 -0.35
CA ILE A 174 1.24 6.82 0.65
C ILE A 174 0.66 7.10 2.03
N VAL A 175 0.95 6.23 3.00
CA VAL A 175 0.32 6.23 4.33
C VAL A 175 1.36 6.10 5.46
N GLU A 176 0.88 6.14 6.71
CA GLU A 176 1.61 5.99 7.98
C GLU A 176 2.78 6.94 8.25
N ILE A 177 2.90 8.02 7.46
CA ILE A 177 3.79 9.12 7.81
C ILE A 177 3.19 9.86 9.02
N SER A 178 3.88 9.78 10.15
CA SER A 178 3.45 10.43 11.39
C SER A 178 4.54 11.36 11.93
N PRO A 179 4.52 12.66 11.54
CA PRO A 179 5.49 13.65 11.97
C PRO A 179 5.73 13.75 13.49
N PRO A 180 4.72 13.55 14.38
CA PRO A 180 4.94 13.59 15.81
C PRO A 180 5.85 12.49 16.38
N TYR A 181 6.09 11.38 15.67
CA TYR A 181 6.94 10.29 16.15
C TYR A 181 8.43 10.47 15.82
N GLU A 182 8.78 11.50 15.04
CA GLU A 182 10.17 11.85 14.78
C GLU A 182 10.51 13.26 15.28
N LYS A 183 11.80 13.51 15.51
CA LYS A 183 12.32 14.87 15.70
C LYS A 183 12.86 15.36 14.36
N GLY A 184 12.24 16.39 13.80
CA GLY A 184 12.54 16.88 12.46
C GLY A 184 11.55 16.34 11.43
N ASP A 185 11.90 16.44 10.14
CA ASP A 185 10.97 16.16 9.04
C ASP A 185 11.54 15.12 8.05
N LEU A 186 12.45 14.26 8.48
CA LEU A 186 13.16 13.33 7.59
C LEU A 186 12.18 12.41 6.86
N THR A 187 11.26 11.79 7.59
CA THR A 187 10.25 10.89 7.03
C THR A 187 9.28 11.64 6.13
N SER A 188 8.86 12.84 6.54
CA SER A 188 7.99 13.71 5.73
C SER A 188 8.63 14.16 4.42
N ILE A 189 9.92 14.55 4.44
CA ILE A 189 10.70 14.94 3.25
C ILE A 189 10.87 13.73 2.33
N LEU A 190 11.14 12.56 2.88
CA LEU A 190 11.26 11.32 2.11
C LEU A 190 9.92 10.94 1.46
N GLY A 191 8.82 10.98 2.21
CA GLY A 191 7.48 10.75 1.67
C GLY A 191 7.12 11.71 0.53
N ALA A 192 7.44 13.00 0.69
CA ALA A 192 7.25 14.00 -0.38
C ALA A 192 8.09 13.68 -1.63
N LYS A 193 9.33 13.20 -1.44
CA LYS A 193 10.21 12.76 -2.53
C LYS A 193 9.66 11.53 -3.25
N ILE A 194 9.18 10.52 -2.50
CA ILE A 194 8.56 9.31 -3.06
C ILE A 194 7.32 9.67 -3.86
N LEU A 195 6.42 10.49 -3.31
CA LEU A 195 5.22 10.96 -4.00
C LEU A 195 5.57 11.70 -5.31
N ARG A 196 6.63 12.51 -5.28
CA ARG A 196 7.12 13.21 -6.48
C ARG A 196 7.60 12.23 -7.55
N GLU A 197 8.36 11.20 -7.19
CA GLU A 197 8.79 10.18 -8.17
C GLU A 197 7.59 9.42 -8.75
N ALA A 198 6.63 9.02 -7.91
CA ALA A 198 5.41 8.36 -8.34
C ALA A 198 4.62 9.23 -9.33
N LEU A 199 4.40 10.51 -9.03
CA LEU A 199 3.69 11.46 -9.89
C LEU A 199 4.36 11.69 -11.25
N LEU A 200 5.70 11.63 -11.30
CA LEU A 200 6.45 11.77 -12.55
C LEU A 200 6.45 10.50 -13.39
N ARG A 201 6.24 9.35 -12.75
CA ARG A 201 6.47 8.04 -13.37
C ARG A 201 5.20 7.33 -13.84
N TYR A 202 4.08 7.52 -13.13
CA TYR A 202 2.82 6.79 -13.31
C TYR A 202 1.76 7.53 -14.14
#